data_AF-A0AAN7Z6J6-F1
#
_entry.id   AF-A0AAN7Z6J6-F1
#
_cell.length_a   1.000
_cell.length_b   1.000
_cell.length_c   1.000
_cell.angle_alpha   90.00
_cell.angle_beta   90.00
_cell.angle_gamma   90.00
#
_symmetry.space_group_name_H-M   'P 1'
#
loop_
_entity.id
_entity.type
_entity.pdbx_description
1 polymer ?
#
loop_
_entity_poly.entity_id
_entity_poly.type
_entity_poly.pdbx_seq_one_letter_code
_entity_poly.pdbx_strand_id
1 'polypeptide(L)'
;MASWDALYTTEIANHAHDPTDTGTAWFDDSDAEAKLLEFLEEPERAQEFGLDNKTTSFLDLGTGNGALLFALRDNGWEGPMLGVDYSAQSVRFARRIERARRCPSSSSSANDEKEGEEEEDKIGGKEDVERNDAAGKNGEDDEEGGDVDVHFAEHDILHGPATALLDEQYSPSISRGWDVVLDKGTFDAISLSAETIDNNSNRRVNEAYGTRILPLVREGGLFLITSCNWTEAELKSWFEGDGAVQGIETSTDARQGNEHWGFEVVGRVEYRSFSFGGVKGQTISSLCFQKVRKSR
;
A
#
# COMPACT_ATOMS: atom_id res chain seq x y z
N MET A 1 1.13 0.44 17.20
CA MET A 1 0.36 1.62 16.76
C MET A 1 1.18 2.91 16.83
N ALA A 2 1.57 3.42 18.00
CA ALA A 2 2.24 4.73 18.12
C ALA A 2 3.61 4.90 17.42
N SER A 3 4.28 3.80 17.04
CA SER A 3 5.64 3.87 16.46
C SER A 3 5.66 4.26 14.98
N TRP A 4 4.67 3.85 14.18
CA TRP A 4 4.64 4.16 12.75
C TRP A 4 4.10 5.56 12.48
N ASP A 5 3.05 5.99 13.20
CA ASP A 5 2.55 7.37 13.10
C ASP A 5 3.62 8.40 13.47
N ALA A 6 4.46 8.12 14.47
CA ALA A 6 5.58 8.98 14.84
C ALA A 6 6.65 9.06 13.75
N LEU A 7 6.95 7.93 13.10
CA LEU A 7 7.84 7.88 11.94
C LEU A 7 7.30 8.75 10.80
N TYR A 8 6.06 8.52 10.37
CA TYR A 8 5.47 9.30 9.27
C TYR A 8 5.26 10.77 9.62
N THR A 9 4.98 11.11 10.89
CA THR A 9 4.96 12.51 11.35
C THR A 9 6.32 13.18 11.12
N THR A 10 7.41 12.44 11.39
CA THR A 10 8.79 12.93 11.17
C THR A 10 9.08 13.05 9.68
N GLU A 11 8.69 12.08 8.86
CA GLU A 11 8.90 12.12 7.40
C GLU A 11 8.14 13.27 6.73
N ILE A 12 6.89 13.52 7.14
CA ILE A 12 6.11 14.69 6.68
C ILE A 12 6.82 16.00 7.03
N ALA A 13 7.38 16.08 8.24
CA ALA A 13 8.13 17.27 8.66
C ALA A 13 9.41 17.44 7.84
N ASN A 14 10.17 16.37 7.59
CA ASN A 14 11.37 16.42 6.76
C ASN A 14 11.05 16.84 5.33
N HIS A 15 10.04 16.23 4.71
CA HIS A 15 9.61 16.57 3.35
C HIS A 15 9.12 18.02 3.21
N ALA A 16 8.60 18.61 4.30
CA ALA A 16 8.25 20.03 4.32
C ALA A 16 9.46 20.95 4.24
N HIS A 17 10.61 20.52 4.77
CA HIS A 17 11.86 21.27 4.73
C HIS A 17 12.66 20.98 3.46
N ASP A 18 12.61 19.74 2.95
CA ASP A 18 13.25 19.29 1.73
C ASP A 18 12.28 18.45 0.89
N PRO A 19 11.68 19.02 -0.18
CA PRO A 19 10.76 18.28 -1.05
C PRO A 19 11.37 17.07 -1.76
N THR A 20 12.69 16.90 -1.74
CA THR A 20 13.38 15.71 -2.28
C THR A 20 13.47 14.56 -1.29
N ASP A 21 13.23 14.82 0.00
CA ASP A 21 13.13 13.77 1.03
C ASP A 21 11.74 13.12 0.95
N THR A 22 11.67 11.96 0.31
CA THR A 22 10.44 11.16 0.19
C THR A 22 10.29 10.12 1.30
N GLY A 23 11.03 10.25 2.41
CA GLY A 23 11.01 9.32 3.53
C GLY A 23 11.70 7.99 3.25
N THR A 24 11.41 7.00 4.09
CA THR A 24 12.11 5.71 4.10
C THR A 24 11.75 4.85 2.90
N ALA A 25 12.74 4.56 2.05
CA ALA A 25 12.63 3.55 1.00
C ALA A 25 12.90 2.15 1.58
N TRP A 26 11.83 1.43 1.94
CA TRP A 26 11.94 0.07 2.49
C TRP A 26 12.55 -0.90 1.47
N PHE A 27 13.61 -1.60 1.90
CA PHE A 27 14.38 -2.58 1.12
C PHE A 27 15.17 -2.03 -0.08
N ASP A 28 15.50 -0.74 -0.06
CA ASP A 28 16.30 -0.07 -1.10
C ASP A 28 17.71 -0.69 -1.27
N ASP A 29 18.29 -1.20 -0.16
CA ASP A 29 19.57 -1.92 -0.17
C ASP A 29 19.56 -3.19 -1.05
N SER A 30 18.37 -3.73 -1.29
CA SER A 30 18.11 -4.91 -2.10
C SER A 30 17.50 -4.56 -3.47
N ASP A 31 17.34 -3.27 -3.79
CA ASP A 31 16.73 -2.77 -5.02
C ASP A 31 15.32 -3.36 -5.27
N ALA A 32 14.55 -3.51 -4.17
CA ALA A 32 13.32 -4.30 -4.17
C ALA A 32 12.29 -3.81 -5.18
N GLU A 33 12.07 -2.49 -5.26
CA GLU A 33 11.09 -1.90 -6.16
C GLU A 33 11.46 -2.14 -7.62
N ALA A 34 12.68 -1.81 -8.04
CA ALA A 34 13.13 -2.03 -9.41
C ALA A 34 13.05 -3.51 -9.81
N LYS A 35 13.37 -4.42 -8.89
CA LYS A 35 13.29 -5.86 -9.11
C LYS A 35 11.86 -6.38 -9.22
N LEU A 36 10.92 -5.83 -8.47
CA LEU A 36 9.48 -6.13 -8.61
C LEU A 36 8.94 -5.64 -9.95
N LEU A 37 9.35 -4.45 -10.39
CA LEU A 37 8.98 -3.91 -11.70
C LEU A 37 9.56 -4.74 -12.85
N GLU A 38 10.86 -5.06 -12.82
CA GLU A 38 11.51 -5.97 -13.78
C GLU A 38 10.77 -7.31 -13.84
N PHE A 39 10.30 -7.79 -12.69
CA PHE A 39 9.49 -9.00 -12.63
C PHE A 39 8.15 -8.81 -13.35
N LEU A 40 7.40 -7.74 -13.10
CA LEU A 40 6.10 -7.53 -13.74
C LEU A 40 6.20 -7.24 -15.25
N GLU A 41 7.29 -6.63 -15.69
CA GLU A 41 7.51 -6.15 -17.06
C GLU A 41 8.17 -7.19 -17.99
N GLU A 42 8.63 -8.32 -17.45
CA GLU A 42 9.19 -9.39 -18.27
C GLU A 42 8.17 -9.84 -19.33
N PRO A 43 8.46 -9.72 -20.65
CA PRO A 43 7.45 -9.87 -21.68
C PRO A 43 6.73 -11.21 -21.69
N GLU A 44 7.45 -12.31 -21.47
CA GLU A 44 6.85 -13.66 -21.43
C GLU A 44 5.88 -13.79 -20.25
N ARG A 45 6.27 -13.23 -19.10
CA ARG A 45 5.46 -13.25 -17.88
C ARG A 45 4.23 -12.34 -18.00
N ALA A 46 4.41 -11.13 -18.49
CA ALA A 46 3.31 -10.20 -18.73
C ALA A 46 2.29 -10.82 -19.70
N GLN A 47 2.77 -11.49 -20.76
CA GLN A 47 1.92 -12.20 -21.70
C GLN A 47 1.20 -13.41 -21.07
N GLU A 48 1.89 -14.18 -20.22
CA GLU A 48 1.34 -15.34 -19.50
C GLU A 48 0.19 -14.95 -18.56
N PHE A 49 0.37 -13.87 -17.80
CA PHE A 49 -0.62 -13.41 -16.82
C PHE A 49 -1.58 -12.34 -17.37
N GLY A 50 -1.45 -11.97 -18.65
CA GLY A 50 -2.30 -10.97 -19.29
C GLY A 50 -2.15 -9.57 -18.71
N LEU A 51 -0.95 -9.22 -18.25
CA LEU A 51 -0.64 -7.88 -17.75
C LEU A 51 -0.48 -6.92 -18.93
N ASP A 52 -1.12 -5.76 -18.81
CA ASP A 52 -1.15 -4.71 -19.81
C ASP A 52 -0.98 -3.35 -19.11
N ASN A 53 0.01 -2.58 -19.56
CA ASN A 53 0.37 -1.35 -18.88
C ASN A 53 -0.76 -0.31 -18.85
N LYS A 54 -1.71 -0.36 -19.78
CA LYS A 54 -2.84 0.59 -19.82
C LYS A 54 -3.99 0.22 -18.90
N THR A 55 -4.14 -1.06 -18.58
CA THR A 55 -5.38 -1.57 -17.97
C THR A 55 -5.17 -2.34 -16.67
N THR A 56 -3.99 -2.89 -16.42
CA THR A 56 -3.68 -3.62 -15.20
C THR A 56 -3.85 -2.73 -13.97
N SER A 57 -4.71 -3.15 -13.06
CA SER A 57 -4.96 -2.45 -11.80
C SER A 57 -4.06 -2.96 -10.66
N PHE A 58 -3.51 -2.05 -9.85
CA PHE A 58 -2.64 -2.38 -8.72
C PHE A 58 -3.23 -1.91 -7.38
N LEU A 59 -3.18 -2.79 -6.38
CA LEU A 59 -3.42 -2.46 -4.98
C LEU A 59 -2.14 -2.67 -4.18
N ASP A 60 -1.65 -1.65 -3.49
CA ASP A 60 -0.47 -1.73 -2.63
C ASP A 60 -0.87 -1.71 -1.15
N LEU A 61 -0.58 -2.81 -0.44
CA LEU A 61 -0.95 -3.03 0.94
C LEU A 61 0.15 -2.54 1.89
N GLY A 62 -0.19 -1.59 2.75
CA GLY A 62 0.78 -0.86 3.60
C GLY A 62 1.73 -0.04 2.75
N THR A 63 1.15 0.82 1.91
CA THR A 63 1.84 1.55 0.85
C THR A 63 2.91 2.53 1.35
N GLY A 64 2.87 2.90 2.64
CA GLY A 64 3.82 3.84 3.20
C GLY A 64 3.77 5.20 2.49
N ASN A 65 4.93 5.65 2.04
CA ASN A 65 5.08 6.86 1.25
C ASN A 65 4.56 6.75 -0.20
N GLY A 66 4.08 5.57 -0.65
CA GLY A 66 3.58 5.33 -2.00
C GLY A 66 4.64 5.08 -3.08
N ALA A 67 5.92 4.93 -2.69
CA ALA A 67 7.05 4.84 -3.63
C ALA A 67 6.88 3.76 -4.71
N LEU A 68 6.40 2.57 -4.34
CA LEU A 68 6.22 1.46 -5.28
C LEU A 68 5.19 1.77 -6.38
N LEU A 69 4.07 2.43 -6.04
CA LEU A 69 3.07 2.85 -7.01
C LEU A 69 3.58 3.98 -7.91
N PHE A 70 4.36 4.91 -7.35
CA PHE A 70 5.02 5.95 -8.13
C PHE A 70 6.04 5.38 -9.11
N ALA A 71 6.81 4.36 -8.70
CA ALA A 71 7.73 3.66 -9.59
C ALA A 71 6.99 2.99 -10.76
N LEU A 72 5.85 2.35 -10.50
CA LEU A 72 5.01 1.78 -11.57
C LEU A 72 4.52 2.87 -12.54
N ARG A 73 4.05 4.02 -12.02
CA ARG A 73 3.67 5.17 -12.87
C ARG A 73 4.83 5.65 -13.75
N ASP A 74 6.02 5.80 -13.17
CA ASP A 74 7.22 6.26 -13.89
C ASP A 74 7.67 5.28 -14.98
N ASN A 75 7.31 3.99 -14.87
CA ASN A 75 7.58 2.96 -15.87
C ASN A 75 6.41 2.74 -16.86
N GLY A 76 5.44 3.66 -16.89
CA GLY A 76 4.40 3.71 -17.93
C GLY A 76 3.18 2.84 -17.66
N TRP A 77 3.00 2.35 -16.43
CA TRP A 77 1.75 1.74 -16.00
C TRP A 77 0.71 2.82 -15.74
N GLU A 78 -0.42 2.77 -16.46
CA GLU A 78 -1.50 3.76 -16.46
C GLU A 78 -2.82 3.23 -15.89
N GLY A 79 -2.92 1.91 -15.68
CA GLY A 79 -4.11 1.30 -15.09
C GLY A 79 -4.39 1.79 -13.66
N PRO A 80 -5.58 1.48 -13.09
CA PRO A 80 -5.97 1.97 -11.77
C PRO A 80 -4.98 1.60 -10.67
N MET A 81 -4.63 2.54 -9.79
CA MET A 81 -3.74 2.28 -8.66
C MET A 81 -4.33 2.81 -7.35
N LEU A 82 -4.29 1.97 -6.31
CA LEU A 82 -4.67 2.34 -4.96
C LEU A 82 -3.58 1.88 -3.98
N GLY A 83 -3.02 2.82 -3.22
CA GLY A 83 -2.19 2.53 -2.06
C GLY A 83 -3.02 2.63 -0.78
N VAL A 84 -2.93 1.65 0.10
CA VAL A 84 -3.58 1.71 1.40
C VAL A 84 -2.62 1.54 2.55
N ASP A 85 -2.89 2.21 3.65
CA ASP A 85 -2.13 2.05 4.88
C ASP A 85 -3.07 2.16 6.09
N TYR A 86 -2.73 1.48 7.18
CA TYR A 86 -3.43 1.63 8.45
C TYR A 86 -3.21 3.03 9.05
N SER A 87 -2.04 3.63 8.79
CA SER A 87 -1.69 4.95 9.31
C SER A 87 -2.24 6.08 8.45
N ALA A 88 -3.11 6.90 9.04
CA ALA A 88 -3.58 8.15 8.42
C ALA A 88 -2.41 9.10 8.04
N GLN A 89 -1.31 9.07 8.81
CA GLN A 89 -0.12 9.90 8.50
C GLN A 89 0.62 9.39 7.27
N SER A 90 0.75 8.06 7.13
CA SER A 90 1.30 7.43 5.92
C SER A 90 0.54 7.88 4.67
N VAL A 91 -0.80 7.76 4.69
CA VAL A 91 -1.68 8.17 3.59
C VAL A 91 -1.53 9.67 3.27
N ARG A 92 -1.48 10.52 4.29
CA ARG A 92 -1.23 11.97 4.11
C ARG A 92 0.12 12.23 3.45
N PHE A 93 1.16 11.49 3.85
CA PHE A 93 2.48 11.65 3.29
C PHE A 93 2.55 11.24 1.82
N ALA A 94 1.98 10.08 1.46
CA ALA A 94 1.89 9.61 0.08
C ALA A 94 1.13 10.62 -0.82
N ARG A 95 -0.02 11.14 -0.36
CA ARG A 95 -0.77 12.19 -1.07
C ARG A 95 0.05 13.47 -1.26
N ARG A 96 0.88 13.84 -0.28
CA ARG A 96 1.75 15.02 -0.39
C ARG A 96 2.84 14.82 -1.45
N ILE A 97 3.45 13.64 -1.49
CA ILE A 97 4.43 13.29 -2.52
C ILE A 97 3.76 13.29 -3.90
N GLU A 98 2.57 12.70 -4.05
CA GLU A 98 1.82 12.70 -5.31
C GLU A 98 1.59 14.13 -5.84
N ARG A 99 1.10 15.02 -4.98
CA ARG A 99 0.88 16.44 -5.33
C ARG A 99 2.18 17.13 -5.75
N ALA A 100 3.27 16.91 -5.02
CA ALA A 100 4.58 17.50 -5.32
C ALA A 100 5.13 17.02 -6.68
N ARG A 101 4.93 15.75 -7.02
CA ARG A 101 5.34 15.16 -8.31
C ARG A 101 4.58 15.77 -9.49
N ARG A 102 3.33 16.20 -9.29
CA ARG A 102 2.49 16.83 -10.33
C ARG A 102 2.75 18.30 -10.54
N CYS A 103 3.13 19.01 -9.49
CA CYS A 103 3.47 20.43 -9.53
C CYS A 103 4.95 20.66 -9.20
N PRO A 104 5.90 20.22 -10.05
CA PRO A 104 7.32 20.43 -9.81
C PRO A 104 7.75 21.91 -9.86
N SER A 105 6.85 22.83 -10.25
CA SER A 105 7.14 24.25 -10.49
C SER A 105 6.82 25.20 -9.33
N SER A 106 6.31 24.75 -8.18
CA SER A 106 5.97 25.66 -7.05
C SER A 106 7.10 25.92 -6.04
N SER A 107 8.30 25.37 -6.24
CA SER A 107 9.44 25.52 -5.30
C SER A 107 10.53 26.51 -5.75
N SER A 108 10.31 27.32 -6.79
CA SER A 108 11.33 28.26 -7.29
C SER A 108 10.79 29.66 -7.61
N SER A 109 10.14 30.32 -6.64
CA SER A 109 10.02 31.78 -6.66
C SER A 109 9.78 32.35 -5.26
N ALA A 110 10.72 32.12 -4.34
CA ALA A 110 10.99 33.06 -3.26
C ALA A 110 12.22 33.88 -3.69
N ASN A 111 12.00 34.89 -4.53
CA ASN A 111 12.97 35.95 -4.74
C ASN A 111 12.59 37.14 -3.86
N ASP A 112 13.55 37.47 -3.01
CA ASP A 112 13.65 38.60 -2.12
C ASP A 112 13.52 39.98 -2.83
N GLU A 113 13.20 40.96 -1.97
CA GLU A 113 13.36 42.41 -2.09
C GLU A 113 12.32 43.22 -2.90
N LYS A 114 11.48 43.97 -2.17
CA LYS A 114 11.74 45.41 -1.97
C LYS A 114 11.02 46.00 -0.75
N GLU A 115 11.82 46.66 0.07
CA GLU A 115 11.46 47.58 1.15
C GLU A 115 10.67 48.81 0.65
N GLY A 116 9.87 49.41 1.54
CA GLY A 116 9.22 50.70 1.31
C GLY A 116 8.19 51.10 2.39
N GLU A 117 8.70 51.53 3.55
CA GLU A 117 8.23 52.63 4.41
C GLU A 117 6.79 52.66 4.98
N GLU A 118 6.74 52.51 6.32
CA GLU A 118 6.05 53.32 7.36
C GLU A 118 4.66 53.94 7.10
N GLU A 119 3.69 53.59 7.97
CA GLU A 119 2.95 54.58 8.75
C GLU A 119 2.34 53.95 10.02
N GLU A 120 2.73 54.49 11.20
CA GLU A 120 2.08 54.26 12.48
C GLU A 120 0.84 55.18 12.62
N ASP A 121 -0.28 54.68 13.15
CA ASP A 121 -1.01 55.43 14.20
C ASP A 121 -2.05 54.59 14.99
N LYS A 122 -1.69 54.38 16.26
CA LYS A 122 -2.46 54.56 17.50
C LYS A 122 -3.78 53.81 17.82
N ILE A 123 -3.65 53.04 18.93
CA ILE A 123 -4.39 53.11 20.22
C ILE A 123 -5.89 52.76 20.24
N GLY A 124 -6.23 51.74 21.06
CA GLY A 124 -7.41 51.80 21.92
C GLY A 124 -8.00 50.47 22.42
N GLY A 125 -7.79 50.16 23.71
CA GLY A 125 -8.89 49.73 24.60
C GLY A 125 -9.19 48.23 24.80
N LYS A 126 -8.71 47.71 25.94
CA LYS A 126 -9.33 46.79 26.94
C LYS A 126 -10.39 45.74 26.52
N GLU A 127 -10.04 44.50 26.89
CA GLU A 127 -10.79 43.45 27.61
C GLU A 127 -12.33 43.43 27.52
N ASP A 128 -12.88 42.30 27.08
CA ASP A 128 -13.83 41.53 27.89
C ASP A 128 -13.94 40.06 27.43
N VAL A 129 -14.11 39.19 28.41
CA VAL A 129 -14.26 37.74 28.37
C VAL A 129 -15.73 37.38 28.12
N GLU A 130 -16.02 36.41 27.23
CA GLU A 130 -16.88 35.24 27.53
C GLU A 130 -17.32 34.44 26.28
N ARG A 131 -17.27 33.11 26.48
CA ARG A 131 -18.17 32.04 25.99
C ARG A 131 -17.99 31.38 24.60
N ASN A 132 -17.68 30.08 24.73
CA ASN A 132 -18.39 28.92 24.15
C ASN A 132 -18.58 28.86 22.63
N ASP A 133 -17.95 27.89 21.95
CA ASP A 133 -18.53 26.56 21.72
C ASP A 133 -17.72 25.76 20.69
N ALA A 134 -17.78 24.43 20.86
CA ALA A 134 -17.79 23.41 19.80
C ALA A 134 -16.57 23.21 18.89
N ALA A 135 -15.91 22.07 19.11
CA ALA A 135 -15.55 21.08 18.10
C ALA A 135 -15.01 21.62 16.76
N GLY A 136 -13.71 21.92 16.74
CA GLY A 136 -12.94 21.99 15.50
C GLY A 136 -12.80 20.59 14.90
N LYS A 137 -13.66 20.27 13.93
CA LYS A 137 -13.38 19.25 12.92
C LYS A 137 -12.12 19.69 12.18
N ASN A 138 -11.01 19.00 12.37
CA ASN A 138 -9.87 19.05 11.44
C ASN A 138 -10.28 18.25 10.19
N GLY A 139 -11.13 18.86 9.38
CA GLY A 139 -11.46 18.45 8.02
C GLY A 139 -10.90 19.48 7.08
N GLU A 140 -9.60 19.41 6.83
CA GLU A 140 -8.93 20.14 5.76
C GLU A 140 -8.02 19.11 5.10
N ASP A 141 -8.44 18.62 3.93
CA ASP A 141 -7.60 18.05 2.86
C ASP A 141 -8.39 17.23 1.81
N ASP A 142 -9.72 17.14 1.93
CA ASP A 142 -10.55 16.51 0.92
C ASP A 142 -11.19 17.55 0.00
N GLU A 143 -11.15 17.25 -1.31
CA GLU A 143 -11.74 17.96 -2.45
C GLU A 143 -10.83 18.95 -3.21
N GLU A 144 -10.01 18.42 -4.12
CA GLU A 144 -9.92 19.00 -5.47
C GLU A 144 -10.01 17.88 -6.51
N GLY A 145 -11.08 17.91 -7.30
CA GLY A 145 -11.37 17.00 -8.42
C GLY A 145 -10.48 17.24 -9.63
N GLY A 146 -9.18 17.05 -9.46
CA GLY A 146 -8.28 16.73 -10.56
C GLY A 146 -8.33 15.23 -10.87
N ASP A 147 -8.03 14.85 -12.12
CA ASP A 147 -7.67 13.48 -12.46
C ASP A 147 -6.58 13.03 -11.47
N VAL A 148 -6.78 12.04 -10.60
CA VAL A 148 -5.80 11.66 -9.56
C VAL A 148 -4.87 10.60 -10.15
N ASP A 149 -3.54 10.77 -10.08
CA ASP A 149 -2.63 9.83 -10.76
C ASP A 149 -2.61 8.48 -10.03
N VAL A 150 -2.60 8.54 -8.70
CA VAL A 150 -2.65 7.38 -7.80
C VAL A 150 -3.59 7.71 -6.64
N HIS A 151 -4.50 6.79 -6.33
CA HIS A 151 -5.37 6.95 -5.16
C HIS A 151 -4.67 6.43 -3.90
N PHE A 152 -4.92 7.09 -2.77
CA PHE A 152 -4.43 6.65 -1.46
C PHE A 152 -5.55 6.72 -0.42
N ALA A 153 -5.70 5.69 0.41
CA ALA A 153 -6.76 5.62 1.43
C ALA A 153 -6.29 4.94 2.72
N GLU A 154 -6.87 5.37 3.85
CA GLU A 154 -6.68 4.69 5.13
C GLU A 154 -7.48 3.38 5.14
N HIS A 155 -6.83 2.26 5.47
CA HIS A 155 -7.48 0.97 5.58
C HIS A 155 -6.75 0.02 6.52
N ASP A 156 -7.50 -0.58 7.45
CA ASP A 156 -7.03 -1.69 8.26
C ASP A 156 -7.29 -3.01 7.51
N ILE A 157 -6.24 -3.64 6.97
CA ILE A 157 -6.34 -4.89 6.21
C ILE A 157 -6.91 -6.05 7.04
N LEU A 158 -6.70 -6.03 8.36
CA LEU A 158 -7.09 -7.13 9.26
C LEU A 158 -8.54 -7.02 9.72
N HIS A 159 -9.06 -5.81 9.86
CA HIS A 159 -10.40 -5.56 10.41
C HIS A 159 -11.37 -4.89 9.43
N GLY A 160 -10.84 -4.19 8.44
CA GLY A 160 -11.61 -3.53 7.39
C GLY A 160 -12.29 -4.52 6.44
N PRO A 161 -13.45 -4.16 5.87
CA PRO A 161 -14.11 -4.99 4.87
C PRO A 161 -13.40 -4.85 3.52
N ALA A 162 -13.12 -5.99 2.87
CA ALA A 162 -12.52 -6.02 1.53
C ALA A 162 -13.32 -5.20 0.50
N THR A 163 -14.65 -5.11 0.67
CA THR A 163 -15.52 -4.32 -0.22
C THR A 163 -15.17 -2.83 -0.25
N ALA A 164 -14.60 -2.27 0.82
CA ALA A 164 -14.13 -0.88 0.82
C ALA A 164 -12.95 -0.65 -0.13
N LEU A 165 -12.22 -1.70 -0.51
CA LEU A 165 -11.10 -1.66 -1.45
C LEU A 165 -11.49 -2.12 -2.86
N LEU A 166 -12.75 -2.50 -3.06
CA LEU A 166 -13.32 -2.93 -4.35
C LEU A 166 -14.41 -1.96 -4.82
N ASP A 167 -14.42 -0.75 -4.25
CA ASP A 167 -15.41 0.27 -4.51
C ASP A 167 -15.18 0.94 -5.88
N GLU A 168 -16.27 1.19 -6.61
CA GLU A 168 -16.23 1.77 -7.95
C GLU A 168 -15.66 3.20 -7.96
N GLN A 169 -15.59 3.88 -6.80
CA GLN A 169 -14.93 5.18 -6.67
C GLN A 169 -13.47 5.17 -7.12
N TYR A 170 -12.79 4.02 -7.05
CA TYR A 170 -11.40 3.88 -7.50
C TYR A 170 -11.30 3.44 -8.95
N SER A 171 -12.16 2.51 -9.37
CA SER A 171 -12.40 2.15 -10.77
C SER A 171 -13.56 1.16 -10.87
N PRO A 172 -14.45 1.25 -11.88
CA PRO A 172 -15.44 0.21 -12.13
C PRO A 172 -14.83 -1.18 -12.42
N SER A 173 -13.61 -1.23 -12.96
CA SER A 173 -12.94 -2.47 -13.35
C SER A 173 -12.46 -3.33 -12.18
N ILE A 174 -12.37 -2.78 -10.96
CA ILE A 174 -11.82 -3.46 -9.79
C ILE A 174 -12.88 -4.15 -8.92
N SER A 175 -14.17 -4.03 -9.23
CA SER A 175 -15.27 -4.61 -8.43
C SER A 175 -15.20 -6.13 -8.25
N ARG A 176 -14.44 -6.84 -9.10
CA ARG A 176 -14.17 -8.28 -9.01
C ARG A 176 -12.76 -8.62 -8.50
N GLY A 177 -12.02 -7.64 -8.01
CA GLY A 177 -10.64 -7.77 -7.57
C GLY A 177 -9.64 -7.04 -8.46
N TRP A 178 -8.47 -6.83 -7.88
CA TRP A 178 -7.29 -6.24 -8.50
C TRP A 178 -6.53 -7.28 -9.31
N ASP A 179 -5.98 -6.87 -10.46
CA ASP A 179 -5.06 -7.69 -11.27
C ASP A 179 -3.81 -8.07 -10.49
N VAL A 180 -3.23 -7.10 -9.77
CA VAL A 180 -2.02 -7.30 -8.97
C VAL A 180 -2.21 -6.65 -7.60
N VAL A 181 -2.02 -7.44 -6.54
CA VAL A 181 -1.94 -6.97 -5.16
C VAL A 181 -0.48 -7.06 -4.71
N LEU A 182 0.05 -5.98 -4.16
CA LEU A 182 1.43 -5.83 -3.75
C LEU A 182 1.51 -5.75 -2.21
N ASP A 183 2.50 -6.38 -1.63
CA ASP A 183 2.87 -6.24 -0.23
C ASP A 183 4.39 -6.15 -0.12
N LYS A 184 4.90 -5.00 0.32
CA LYS A 184 6.32 -4.79 0.55
C LYS A 184 6.60 -4.55 2.04
N GLY A 185 6.60 -5.64 2.82
CA GLY A 185 6.96 -5.63 4.24
C GLY A 185 5.78 -5.44 5.21
N THR A 186 4.56 -5.36 4.71
CA THR A 186 3.36 -5.18 5.52
C THR A 186 3.03 -6.44 6.30
N PHE A 187 3.13 -7.60 5.65
CA PHE A 187 3.00 -8.88 6.35
C PHE A 187 4.07 -9.07 7.44
N ASP A 188 5.28 -8.55 7.25
CA ASP A 188 6.34 -8.60 8.27
C ASP A 188 5.96 -7.76 9.49
N ALA A 189 5.52 -6.52 9.26
CA ALA A 189 5.06 -5.64 10.33
C ALA A 189 3.90 -6.25 11.12
N ILE A 190 2.93 -6.86 10.43
CA ILE A 190 1.80 -7.57 11.06
C ILE A 190 2.29 -8.79 11.85
N SER A 191 3.25 -9.54 11.30
CA SER A 191 3.81 -10.75 11.94
C SER A 191 4.60 -10.47 13.23
N LEU A 192 5.09 -9.24 13.41
CA LEU A 192 5.74 -8.78 14.63
C LEU A 192 4.76 -8.45 15.75
N SER A 193 3.46 -8.30 15.45
CA SER A 193 2.43 -8.06 16.46
C SER A 193 2.20 -9.29 17.34
N ALA A 194 2.00 -9.06 18.64
CA ALA A 194 1.58 -10.09 19.59
C ALA A 194 0.05 -10.26 19.63
N GLU A 195 -0.68 -9.56 18.77
CA GLU A 195 -2.14 -9.56 18.72
C GLU A 195 -2.70 -10.90 18.26
N THR A 196 -3.80 -11.33 18.89
CA THR A 196 -4.53 -12.55 18.57
C THR A 196 -5.90 -12.21 17.99
N ILE A 197 -6.44 -13.09 17.15
CA ILE A 197 -7.73 -12.88 16.45
C ILE A 197 -8.88 -12.72 17.44
N ASP A 198 -8.79 -13.40 18.58
CA ASP A 198 -9.65 -13.20 19.74
C ASP A 198 -8.85 -13.46 21.03
N ASN A 199 -9.36 -13.02 22.18
CA ASN A 199 -8.68 -13.19 23.48
C ASN A 199 -8.60 -14.65 23.96
N ASN A 200 -9.23 -15.59 23.24
CA ASN A 200 -9.42 -16.98 23.67
C ASN A 200 -8.74 -18.01 22.75
N SER A 201 -8.42 -17.67 21.51
CA SER A 201 -7.63 -18.50 20.60
C SER A 201 -6.17 -18.07 20.68
N ASN A 202 -5.29 -19.06 20.66
CA ASN A 202 -3.86 -18.83 20.57
C ASN A 202 -3.42 -18.50 19.13
N ARG A 203 -4.35 -18.02 18.28
CA ARG A 203 -4.14 -17.75 16.86
C ARG A 203 -3.78 -16.30 16.66
N ARG A 204 -2.64 -16.06 16.02
CA ARG A 204 -2.13 -14.71 15.77
C ARG A 204 -2.87 -14.04 14.61
N VAL A 205 -2.96 -12.72 14.64
CA VAL A 205 -3.64 -11.95 13.59
C VAL A 205 -3.04 -12.15 12.19
N ASN A 206 -1.73 -12.42 12.10
CA ASN A 206 -1.06 -12.69 10.82
C ASN A 206 -1.56 -13.99 10.16
N GLU A 207 -2.11 -14.95 10.93
CA GLU A 207 -2.74 -16.15 10.38
C GLU A 207 -4.02 -15.85 9.58
N ALA A 208 -4.66 -14.70 9.80
CA ALA A 208 -5.82 -14.29 9.03
C ALA A 208 -5.43 -13.55 7.73
N TYR A 209 -4.19 -13.11 7.58
CA TYR A 209 -3.78 -12.20 6.51
C TYR A 209 -4.07 -12.75 5.11
N GLY A 210 -3.70 -14.01 4.85
CA GLY A 210 -3.99 -14.69 3.58
C GLY A 210 -5.48 -14.68 3.21
N THR A 211 -6.34 -14.89 4.20
CA THR A 211 -7.80 -14.86 4.01
C THR A 211 -8.35 -13.45 3.77
N ARG A 212 -7.67 -12.40 4.27
CA ARG A 212 -8.07 -11.00 4.04
C ARG A 212 -7.68 -10.52 2.65
N ILE A 213 -6.53 -10.95 2.13
CA ILE A 213 -6.05 -10.54 0.81
C ILE A 213 -6.69 -11.32 -0.35
N LEU A 214 -7.05 -12.60 -0.14
CA LEU A 214 -7.62 -13.44 -1.19
C LEU A 214 -8.84 -12.83 -1.92
N PRO A 215 -9.84 -12.20 -1.25
CA PRO A 215 -10.93 -11.55 -1.96
C PRO A 215 -10.52 -10.29 -2.74
N LEU A 216 -9.39 -9.68 -2.42
CA LEU A 216 -8.88 -8.48 -3.11
C LEU A 216 -8.25 -8.84 -4.46
N VAL A 217 -7.71 -10.05 -4.62
CA VAL A 217 -7.13 -10.52 -5.88
C VAL A 217 -8.23 -11.05 -6.78
N ARG A 218 -8.28 -10.64 -8.06
CA ARG A 218 -9.24 -11.21 -9.01
C ARG A 218 -8.90 -12.66 -9.35
N GLU A 219 -9.85 -13.38 -9.94
CA GLU A 219 -9.61 -14.73 -10.44
C GLU A 219 -8.45 -14.73 -11.47
N GLY A 220 -7.42 -15.53 -11.23
CA GLY A 220 -6.21 -15.54 -12.06
C GLY A 220 -5.25 -14.36 -11.83
N GLY A 221 -5.62 -13.39 -10.98
CA GLY A 221 -4.78 -12.26 -10.59
C GLY A 221 -3.63 -12.67 -9.68
N LEU A 222 -2.71 -11.72 -9.48
CA LEU A 222 -1.44 -11.94 -8.79
C LEU A 222 -1.43 -11.28 -7.40
N PHE A 223 -0.75 -11.94 -6.47
CA PHE A 223 -0.32 -11.40 -5.20
C PHE A 223 1.20 -11.50 -5.11
N LEU A 224 1.87 -10.35 -5.04
CA LEU A 224 3.31 -10.25 -5.00
C LEU A 224 3.74 -9.73 -3.63
N ILE A 225 4.44 -10.56 -2.87
CA ILE A 225 4.88 -10.24 -1.51
C ILE A 225 6.40 -10.20 -1.42
N THR A 226 6.92 -9.19 -0.72
CA THR A 226 8.33 -9.03 -0.35
C THR A 226 8.46 -9.01 1.15
N SER A 227 9.33 -9.87 1.69
CA SER A 227 9.52 -10.05 3.13
C SER A 227 11.00 -10.13 3.52
N CYS A 228 11.38 -9.51 4.63
CA CYS A 228 12.68 -9.66 5.28
C CYS A 228 12.65 -10.62 6.48
N ASN A 229 11.47 -10.94 7.01
CA ASN A 229 11.32 -11.83 8.18
C ASN A 229 11.05 -13.29 7.81
N TRP A 230 10.58 -13.56 6.59
CA TRP A 230 10.18 -14.89 6.16
C TRP A 230 10.96 -15.36 4.93
N THR A 231 11.38 -16.62 4.96
CA THR A 231 12.00 -17.28 3.81
C THR A 231 10.96 -17.61 2.74
N GLU A 232 11.39 -17.84 1.48
CA GLU A 232 10.52 -18.34 0.40
C GLU A 232 9.70 -19.57 0.82
N ALA A 233 10.29 -20.50 1.59
CA ALA A 233 9.59 -21.71 2.04
C ALA A 233 8.51 -21.42 3.08
N GLU A 234 8.75 -20.47 3.97
CA GLU A 234 7.77 -20.05 4.97
C GLU A 234 6.63 -19.25 4.34
N LEU A 235 6.94 -18.34 3.41
CA LEU A 235 5.92 -17.62 2.64
C LEU A 235 5.00 -18.59 1.87
N LYS A 236 5.57 -19.62 1.22
CA LYS A 236 4.76 -20.70 0.61
C LYS A 236 3.84 -21.37 1.62
N SER A 237 4.36 -21.72 2.80
CA SER A 237 3.55 -22.33 3.84
C SER A 237 2.42 -21.43 4.35
N TRP A 238 2.63 -20.11 4.38
CA TRP A 238 1.63 -19.13 4.80
C TRP A 238 0.49 -18.98 3.79
N PHE A 239 0.80 -18.97 2.49
CA PHE A 239 -0.17 -18.57 1.46
C PHE A 239 -0.69 -19.71 0.58
N GLU A 240 0.03 -20.83 0.43
CA GLU A 240 -0.48 -22.01 -0.30
C GLU A 240 -1.24 -22.99 0.61
N GLY A 241 -1.07 -22.89 1.93
CA GLY A 241 -1.68 -23.79 2.90
C GLY A 241 -3.18 -23.57 3.13
N ASP A 242 -3.81 -24.53 3.81
CA ASP A 242 -5.26 -24.51 4.13
C ASP A 242 -5.72 -23.24 4.86
N GLY A 243 -4.81 -22.56 5.57
CA GLY A 243 -5.08 -21.32 6.29
C GLY A 243 -5.40 -20.12 5.38
N ALA A 244 -5.00 -20.15 4.11
CA ALA A 244 -5.31 -19.09 3.13
C ALA A 244 -6.48 -19.45 2.21
N VAL A 245 -6.98 -20.69 2.26
CA VAL A 245 -8.07 -21.15 1.40
C VAL A 245 -9.41 -20.64 1.94
N GLN A 246 -10.21 -19.98 1.09
CA GLN A 246 -11.59 -19.63 1.43
C GLN A 246 -12.58 -20.37 0.54
N GLY A 247 -13.61 -20.91 1.18
CA GLY A 247 -14.84 -21.27 0.48
C GLY A 247 -15.63 -20.00 0.18
N ILE A 248 -15.86 -19.70 -1.09
CA ILE A 248 -16.78 -18.64 -1.51
C ILE A 248 -18.13 -19.29 -1.80
N GLU A 249 -19.18 -18.84 -1.11
CA GLU A 249 -20.55 -19.21 -1.45
C GLU A 249 -20.94 -18.46 -2.73
N THR A 250 -20.74 -19.11 -3.88
CA THR A 250 -20.96 -18.50 -5.20
C THR A 250 -22.42 -18.53 -5.66
N SER A 251 -23.34 -19.11 -4.88
CA SER A 251 -24.69 -19.41 -5.35
C SER A 251 -25.70 -19.59 -4.20
N THR A 252 -26.85 -18.90 -4.29
CA THR A 252 -28.06 -19.19 -3.48
C THR A 252 -28.74 -20.52 -3.88
N ASP A 253 -28.28 -21.12 -4.97
CA ASP A 253 -28.78 -22.38 -5.51
C ASP A 253 -27.94 -23.54 -4.93
N ALA A 254 -28.53 -24.32 -4.02
CA ALA A 254 -27.91 -25.40 -3.26
C ALA A 254 -27.39 -26.61 -4.11
N ARG A 255 -27.34 -26.46 -5.43
CA ARG A 255 -26.91 -27.49 -6.39
C ARG A 255 -25.53 -27.23 -7.00
N GLN A 256 -24.97 -26.03 -6.87
CA GLN A 256 -23.57 -25.74 -7.20
C GLN A 256 -22.76 -25.78 -5.90
N GLY A 257 -21.84 -26.74 -5.79
CA GLY A 257 -21.02 -26.89 -4.58
C GLY A 257 -20.11 -25.69 -4.33
N ASN A 258 -19.75 -25.45 -3.07
CA ASN A 258 -18.86 -24.34 -2.69
C ASN A 258 -17.56 -24.37 -3.50
N GLU A 259 -17.24 -23.25 -4.14
CA GLU A 259 -15.95 -23.07 -4.80
C GLU A 259 -14.91 -22.69 -3.76
N HIS A 260 -13.75 -23.35 -3.80
CA HIS A 260 -12.63 -23.05 -2.92
C HIS A 260 -11.59 -22.31 -3.73
N TRP A 261 -11.14 -21.18 -3.22
CA TRP A 261 -10.10 -20.36 -3.82
C TRP A 261 -8.90 -20.31 -2.88
N GLY A 262 -7.71 -20.25 -3.46
CA GLY A 262 -6.46 -20.09 -2.72
C GLY A 262 -5.36 -19.62 -3.64
N PHE A 263 -4.14 -19.63 -3.13
CA PHE A 263 -2.96 -19.19 -3.87
C PHE A 263 -2.09 -20.37 -4.32
N GLU A 264 -1.35 -20.15 -5.42
CA GLU A 264 -0.25 -21.01 -5.89
C GLU A 264 0.93 -20.13 -6.27
N VAL A 265 2.14 -20.52 -5.89
CA VAL A 265 3.35 -19.82 -6.32
C VAL A 265 3.55 -20.02 -7.82
N VAL A 266 3.63 -18.91 -8.54
CA VAL A 266 3.87 -18.87 -9.98
C VAL A 266 5.20 -18.19 -10.34
N GLY A 267 5.84 -17.55 -9.38
CA GLY A 267 7.16 -16.94 -9.63
C GLY A 267 7.86 -16.49 -8.37
N ARG A 268 9.13 -16.10 -8.55
CA ARG A 268 9.96 -15.49 -7.51
C ARG A 268 10.81 -14.39 -8.11
N VAL A 269 11.12 -13.38 -7.31
CA VAL A 269 12.08 -12.33 -7.70
C VAL A 269 13.46 -12.72 -7.19
N GLU A 270 14.46 -12.64 -8.06
CA GLU A 270 15.84 -12.97 -7.68
C GLU A 270 16.60 -11.73 -7.23
N TYR A 271 17.09 -11.77 -5.99
CA TYR A 271 17.96 -10.74 -5.43
C TYR A 271 19.42 -11.17 -5.44
N ARG A 272 20.32 -10.18 -5.39
CA ARG A 272 21.74 -10.44 -5.22
C ARG A 272 21.95 -11.16 -3.89
N SER A 273 22.59 -12.32 -3.95
CA SER A 273 22.87 -13.12 -2.76
C SER A 273 24.35 -13.14 -2.42
N PHE A 274 24.65 -13.29 -1.13
CA PHE A 274 26.00 -13.58 -0.66
C PHE A 274 26.06 -15.01 -0.15
N SER A 275 27.07 -15.76 -0.56
CA SER A 275 27.27 -17.13 -0.10
C SER A 275 28.46 -17.19 0.85
N PHE A 276 28.23 -17.65 2.08
CA PHE A 276 29.29 -17.91 3.05
C PHE A 276 29.19 -19.34 3.58
N GLY A 277 30.28 -20.11 3.49
CA GLY A 277 30.31 -21.50 3.96
C GLY A 277 29.34 -22.46 3.26
N GLY A 278 28.90 -22.15 2.03
CA GLY A 278 27.94 -22.96 1.28
C GLY A 278 26.46 -22.61 1.53
N VAL A 279 26.17 -21.67 2.44
CA VAL A 279 24.83 -21.14 2.68
C VAL A 279 24.67 -19.83 1.91
N LYS A 280 23.65 -19.76 1.04
CA LYS A 280 23.26 -18.55 0.29
C LYS A 280 22.35 -17.71 1.19
N GLY A 281 22.82 -16.54 1.62
CA GLY A 281 22.01 -15.55 2.34
C GLY A 281 21.36 -14.58 1.36
N GLN A 282 20.07 -14.32 1.55
CA GLN A 282 19.35 -13.21 0.94
C GLN A 282 18.77 -12.35 2.08
N THR A 283 18.81 -11.04 1.93
CA THR A 283 18.29 -10.06 2.91
C THR A 283 16.77 -10.02 2.89
N ILE A 284 16.16 -10.33 1.74
CA ILE A 284 14.72 -10.39 1.52
C ILE A 284 14.34 -11.59 0.64
N SER A 285 13.09 -12.02 0.71
CA SER A 285 12.45 -12.99 -0.17
C SER A 285 11.24 -12.35 -0.84
N SER A 286 11.08 -12.52 -2.15
CA SER A 286 9.84 -12.11 -2.84
C SER A 286 9.26 -13.22 -3.70
N LEU A 287 7.98 -13.48 -3.50
CA LEU A 287 7.22 -14.51 -4.21
C LEU A 287 5.99 -13.92 -4.87
N CYS A 288 5.70 -14.45 -6.06
CA CYS A 288 4.47 -14.17 -6.80
C CYS A 288 3.53 -15.36 -6.67
N PHE A 289 2.33 -15.09 -6.20
CA PHE A 289 1.24 -16.05 -6.09
C PHE A 289 0.15 -15.72 -7.08
N GLN A 290 -0.47 -16.72 -7.70
CA GLN A 290 -1.69 -16.56 -8.49
C GLN A 290 -2.89 -17.05 -7.70
N LYS A 291 -3.99 -16.30 -7.74
CA LYS A 291 -5.28 -16.78 -7.21
C LYS A 291 -5.87 -17.82 -8.15
N VAL A 292 -6.02 -19.04 -7.64
CA VAL A 292 -6.52 -20.18 -8.40
C VAL A 292 -7.68 -20.87 -7.68
N ARG A 293 -8.48 -21.59 -8.46
CA ARG A 293 -9.51 -22.47 -7.92
C ARG A 293 -8.88 -23.75 -7.39
N LYS A 294 -9.18 -24.12 -6.15
CA LYS A 294 -8.72 -25.36 -5.50
C LYS A 294 -9.77 -26.46 -5.63
N SER A 295 -9.33 -27.67 -5.99
CA SER A 295 -10.14 -28.87 -5.82
C SER A 295 -10.10 -29.27 -4.34
N ARG A 296 -11.27 -29.51 -3.74
CA ARG A 296 -11.36 -30.12 -2.40
C ARG A 296 -10.63 -31.46 -2.32
#